data_AF-A0A0B6YFC8-F1
#
_entry.id   AF-A0A0B6YFC8-F1
#
_cell.length_a   1.000
_cell.length_b   1.000
_cell.length_c   1.000
_cell.angle_alpha   90.00
_cell.angle_beta   90.00
_cell.angle_gamma   90.00
#
_symmetry.space_group_name_H-M   'P 1'
#
loop_
_entity.id
_entity.type
_entity.pdbx_description
1 polymer ?
#
loop_
_entity_poly.entity_id
_entity_poly.type
_entity_poly.pdbx_seq_one_letter_code
_entity_poly.pdbx_strand_id
1 'polypeptide(L)'
;MASSGNSSENLQSSSKTSVMTSTSTTTASRSKSLMKREKRAMALYVKEECSKTSNLKPLNDQLDSLLDHRKPIDDFENLDTCKWIIAGGLTFEEYAKKVREYDSSVMCGLVWTANFVAYRCRTCGISPCMSICSDCFQAGNHEGHDYNMFRSQAGGACDCGDASVMRPEGFCPRHGEHPENRSA
;
A
#
# COMPACT_ATOMS: atom_id res chain seq x y z
N MET A 1 -59.70 -1.98 -18.85
CA MET A 1 -60.75 -2.11 -17.82
C MET A 1 -60.03 -2.22 -16.48
N ALA A 2 -59.85 -1.08 -15.80
CA ALA A 2 -60.54 -0.71 -14.55
C ALA A 2 -59.98 -1.51 -13.34
N SER A 3 -59.45 -0.97 -12.24
CA SER A 3 -59.46 0.35 -11.58
C SER A 3 -58.29 0.35 -10.55
N SER A 4 -57.49 1.41 -10.40
CA SER A 4 -57.63 2.53 -9.44
C SER A 4 -57.92 2.16 -7.98
N GLY A 5 -57.07 2.60 -7.04
CA GLY A 5 -57.36 2.60 -5.60
C GLY A 5 -56.16 2.90 -4.70
N ASN A 6 -55.93 4.19 -4.43
CA ASN A 6 -54.88 4.76 -3.59
C ASN A 6 -55.24 4.72 -2.08
N SER A 7 -54.20 4.93 -1.24
CA SER A 7 -54.19 5.80 -0.04
C SER A 7 -53.88 5.13 1.31
N SER A 8 -52.82 5.67 1.93
CA SER A 8 -52.80 6.30 3.26
C SER A 8 -51.65 5.85 4.16
N GLU A 9 -50.75 6.82 4.34
CA GLU A 9 -49.74 6.96 5.38
C GLU A 9 -50.32 6.80 6.79
N ASN A 10 -49.52 6.30 7.73
CA ASN A 10 -49.58 6.81 9.10
C ASN A 10 -48.21 6.77 9.77
N LEU A 11 -47.70 7.98 10.06
CA LEU A 11 -46.61 8.23 11.00
C LEU A 11 -47.13 7.98 12.42
N GLN A 12 -46.38 7.26 13.25
CA GLN A 12 -46.38 7.59 14.67
C GLN A 12 -45.04 7.25 15.34
N SER A 13 -44.38 8.35 15.71
CA SER A 13 -43.30 8.53 16.66
C SER A 13 -43.53 7.77 17.97
N SER A 14 -42.47 7.13 18.48
CA SER A 14 -42.33 6.88 19.92
C SER A 14 -40.86 6.83 20.30
N SER A 15 -40.45 7.89 20.99
CA SER A 15 -39.15 8.17 21.56
C SER A 15 -38.63 7.02 22.43
N LYS A 16 -37.45 6.49 22.11
CA LYS A 16 -36.65 5.67 23.04
C LYS A 16 -35.49 6.49 23.55
N THR A 17 -35.57 6.81 24.83
CA THR A 17 -34.59 7.51 25.65
C THR A 17 -33.21 6.87 25.53
N SER A 18 -32.23 7.68 25.15
CA SER A 18 -30.81 7.33 25.10
C SER A 18 -30.29 7.13 26.52
N VAL A 19 -29.88 5.91 26.85
CA VAL A 19 -29.01 5.65 28.02
C VAL A 19 -27.59 5.62 27.49
N MET A 20 -26.83 6.68 27.78
CA MET A 20 -25.41 6.80 27.47
C MET A 20 -24.61 5.82 28.34
N THR A 21 -24.20 4.69 27.76
CA THR A 21 -23.12 3.85 28.31
C THR A 21 -21.84 4.10 27.50
N SER A 22 -21.22 5.25 27.72
CA SER A 22 -19.95 5.64 27.10
C SER A 22 -18.81 5.43 28.08
N THR A 23 -18.28 4.22 28.16
CA THR A 23 -17.06 3.95 28.97
C THR A 23 -16.08 2.95 28.33
N SER A 24 -16.39 2.36 27.18
CA SER A 24 -15.58 1.29 26.58
C SER A 24 -14.64 1.74 25.45
N THR A 25 -14.81 2.94 24.90
CA THR A 25 -14.05 3.45 23.74
C THR A 25 -12.77 4.22 24.11
N THR A 26 -12.71 4.81 25.31
CA THR A 26 -11.63 5.73 25.72
C THR A 26 -10.37 4.99 26.17
N THR A 27 -10.51 3.83 26.79
CA THR A 27 -9.39 3.01 27.32
C THR A 27 -8.62 2.32 26.20
N ALA A 28 -9.32 1.68 25.25
CA ALA A 28 -8.72 1.01 24.10
C ALA A 28 -7.95 1.98 23.19
N SER A 29 -8.47 3.20 23.00
CA SER A 29 -7.79 4.26 22.24
C SER A 29 -6.49 4.73 22.93
N ARG A 30 -6.54 4.88 24.27
CA ARG A 30 -5.39 5.28 25.08
C ARG A 30 -4.29 4.23 25.10
N SER A 31 -4.64 2.94 25.17
CA SER A 31 -3.69 1.83 25.08
C SER A 31 -3.00 1.77 23.72
N LYS A 32 -3.74 1.92 22.61
CA LYS A 32 -3.14 1.96 21.25
C LYS A 32 -2.16 3.12 21.08
N SER A 33 -2.49 4.29 21.62
CA SER A 33 -1.61 5.47 21.59
C SER A 33 -0.31 5.25 22.39
N LEU A 34 -0.40 4.59 23.55
CA LEU A 34 0.77 4.26 24.37
C LEU A 34 1.70 3.28 23.64
N MET A 35 1.16 2.17 23.10
CA MET A 35 1.95 1.18 22.36
C MET A 35 2.64 1.80 21.14
N LYS A 36 1.96 2.71 20.42
CA LYS A 36 2.54 3.46 19.30
C LYS A 36 3.74 4.33 19.72
N ARG A 37 3.65 4.97 20.89
CA ARG A 37 4.74 5.78 21.45
C ARG A 37 5.94 4.92 21.85
N GLU A 38 5.69 3.76 22.44
CA GLU A 38 6.75 2.82 22.84
C GLU A 38 7.50 2.26 21.64
N LYS A 39 6.77 1.78 20.61
CA LYS A 39 7.39 1.30 19.37
C LYS A 39 8.22 2.38 18.67
N ARG A 40 7.72 3.62 18.65
CA ARG A 40 8.47 4.77 18.12
C ARG A 40 9.74 5.05 18.90
N ALA A 41 9.67 5.07 20.23
CA ALA A 41 10.84 5.33 21.08
C ALA A 41 11.91 4.25 20.92
N MET A 42 11.51 2.98 20.89
CA MET A 42 12.38 1.85 20.62
C MET A 42 13.08 1.98 19.25
N ALA A 43 12.33 2.28 18.19
CA ALA A 43 12.91 2.42 16.85
C ALA A 43 13.91 3.59 16.75
N LEU A 44 13.65 4.71 17.43
CA LEU A 44 14.59 5.83 17.51
C LEU A 44 15.87 5.45 18.23
N TYR A 45 15.76 4.74 19.36
CA TYR A 45 16.91 4.24 20.11
C TYR A 45 17.77 3.28 19.27
N VAL A 46 17.15 2.27 18.65
CA VAL A 46 17.86 1.33 17.77
C VAL A 46 18.58 2.05 16.63
N LYS A 47 17.90 2.99 15.97
CA LYS A 47 18.51 3.81 14.90
C LYS A 47 19.72 4.60 15.39
N GLU A 48 19.63 5.20 16.57
CA GLU A 48 20.71 6.01 17.15
C GLU A 48 21.94 5.16 17.46
N GLU A 49 21.75 4.00 18.10
CA GLU A 49 22.82 3.06 18.42
C GLU A 49 23.53 2.58 17.14
N CYS A 50 22.76 2.16 16.12
CA CYS A 50 23.32 1.73 14.85
C CYS A 50 24.07 2.86 14.12
N SER A 51 23.54 4.09 14.12
CA SER A 51 24.11 5.19 13.33
C SER A 51 25.32 5.85 13.98
N LYS A 52 25.31 6.02 15.32
CA LYS A 52 26.34 6.79 16.04
C LYS A 52 27.46 5.92 16.59
N THR A 53 27.10 4.76 17.13
CA THR A 53 28.04 3.91 17.87
C THR A 53 28.44 2.66 17.10
N SER A 54 27.81 2.42 15.93
CA SER A 54 27.90 1.15 15.19
C SER A 54 27.55 -0.07 16.05
N ASN A 55 26.83 0.14 17.15
CA ASN A 55 26.40 -0.91 18.07
C ASN A 55 25.16 -1.59 17.51
N LEU A 56 25.33 -2.80 16.98
CA LEU A 56 24.25 -3.60 16.42
C LEU A 56 23.55 -4.48 17.47
N LYS A 57 24.06 -4.54 18.71
CA LYS A 57 23.50 -5.43 19.74
C LYS A 57 22.01 -5.15 20.00
N PRO A 58 21.55 -3.89 20.17
CA PRO A 58 20.13 -3.61 20.40
C PRO A 58 19.26 -4.02 19.21
N LEU A 59 19.75 -3.86 17.98
CA LEU A 59 19.04 -4.29 16.78
C LEU A 59 18.93 -5.83 16.74
N ASN A 60 20.04 -6.53 16.95
CA ASN A 60 20.07 -7.99 16.92
C ASN A 60 19.17 -8.60 18.00
N ASP A 61 19.24 -8.10 19.24
CA ASP A 61 18.39 -8.56 20.34
C ASP A 61 16.88 -8.41 20.01
N GLN A 62 16.50 -7.32 19.33
CA GLN A 62 15.13 -7.12 18.87
C GLN A 62 14.76 -8.08 17.74
N LEU A 63 15.61 -8.24 16.73
CA LEU A 63 15.36 -9.13 15.59
C LEU A 63 15.24 -10.60 16.02
N ASP A 64 16.10 -11.07 16.94
CA ASP A 64 16.05 -12.42 17.49
C ASP A 64 14.71 -12.71 18.19
N SER A 65 14.15 -11.70 18.86
CA SER A 65 12.83 -11.83 19.52
C SER A 65 11.67 -11.76 18.52
N LEU A 66 11.75 -10.87 17.52
CA LEU A 66 10.69 -10.62 16.55
C LEU A 66 10.57 -11.73 15.50
N LEU A 67 11.71 -12.27 15.07
CA LEU A 67 11.82 -13.30 14.03
C LEU A 67 12.03 -14.72 14.61
N ASP A 68 11.66 -14.91 15.87
CA ASP A 68 11.69 -16.21 16.53
C ASP A 68 10.83 -17.22 15.77
N HIS A 69 11.44 -18.29 15.25
CA HIS A 69 10.77 -19.32 14.44
C HIS A 69 9.63 -20.04 15.17
N ARG A 70 9.55 -19.91 16.50
CA ARG A 70 8.48 -20.47 17.33
C ARG A 70 7.20 -19.63 17.26
N LYS A 71 7.28 -18.41 16.74
CA LYS A 71 6.13 -17.52 16.53
C LYS A 71 5.64 -17.60 15.07
N PRO A 72 4.35 -17.37 14.81
CA PRO A 72 3.83 -17.29 13.44
C PRO A 72 4.52 -16.18 12.64
N ILE A 73 4.86 -16.46 11.37
CA ILE A 73 5.50 -15.48 10.48
C ILE A 73 4.58 -14.30 10.13
N ASP A 74 3.27 -14.52 10.22
CA ASP A 74 2.23 -13.53 9.97
C ASP A 74 1.71 -12.84 11.24
N ASP A 75 2.43 -12.98 12.38
CA ASP A 75 2.10 -12.28 13.62
C ASP A 75 2.09 -10.76 13.42
N PHE A 76 0.91 -10.16 13.55
CA PHE A 76 0.69 -8.75 13.25
C PHE A 76 1.53 -7.80 14.12
N GLU A 77 1.70 -8.11 15.40
CA GLU A 77 2.43 -7.23 16.33
C GLU A 77 3.94 -7.25 16.07
N ASN A 78 4.51 -8.41 15.74
CA ASN A 78 5.89 -8.52 15.32
C ASN A 78 6.11 -7.78 13.99
N LEU A 79 5.24 -8.00 13.00
CA LEU A 79 5.31 -7.32 11.70
C LEU A 79 5.20 -5.79 11.85
N ASP A 80 4.29 -5.30 12.70
CA ASP A 80 4.15 -3.86 12.98
C ASP A 80 5.43 -3.31 13.65
N THR A 81 6.02 -4.05 14.59
CA THR A 81 7.26 -3.65 15.26
C THR A 81 8.45 -3.61 14.30
N CYS A 82 8.57 -4.58 13.38
CA CYS A 82 9.54 -4.55 12.30
C CYS A 82 9.39 -3.30 11.42
N LYS A 83 8.16 -2.90 11.07
CA LYS A 83 7.91 -1.66 10.30
C LYS A 83 8.42 -0.43 11.03
N TRP A 84 8.24 -0.34 12.35
CA TRP A 84 8.77 0.76 13.15
C TRP A 84 10.30 0.83 13.12
N ILE A 85 10.98 -0.32 13.28
CA ILE A 85 12.44 -0.40 13.23
C ILE A 85 12.97 0.03 11.85
N ILE A 86 12.40 -0.52 10.76
CA ILE A 86 12.77 -0.16 9.38
C ILE A 86 12.54 1.33 9.11
N ALA A 87 11.41 1.87 9.58
CA ALA A 87 11.05 3.27 9.42
C ALA A 87 11.91 4.22 10.30
N GLY A 88 12.71 3.68 11.22
CA GLY A 88 13.63 4.46 12.05
C GLY A 88 12.93 5.51 12.91
N GLY A 89 11.74 5.17 13.43
CA GLY A 89 10.91 6.06 14.27
C GLY A 89 9.89 6.91 13.51
N LEU A 90 9.86 6.84 12.18
CA LEU A 90 8.75 7.36 11.38
C LEU A 90 7.58 6.37 11.39
N THR A 91 6.38 6.85 11.09
CA THR A 91 5.30 5.95 10.67
C THR A 91 5.64 5.30 9.33
N PHE A 92 5.03 4.16 9.03
CA PHE A 92 5.28 3.46 7.77
C PHE A 92 4.91 4.33 6.56
N GLU A 93 3.84 5.12 6.67
CA GLU A 93 3.38 6.03 5.62
C GLU A 93 4.39 7.16 5.35
N GLU A 94 4.94 7.77 6.41
CA GLU A 94 5.98 8.80 6.32
C GLU A 94 7.27 8.22 5.74
N TYR A 95 7.69 7.04 6.20
CA TYR A 95 8.86 6.35 5.67
C TYR A 95 8.68 6.01 4.19
N ALA A 96 7.54 5.43 3.81
CA ALA A 96 7.26 5.08 2.42
C ALA A 96 7.24 6.32 1.52
N LYS A 97 6.73 7.47 2.01
CA LYS A 97 6.81 8.74 1.29
C LYS A 97 8.25 9.16 1.07
N LYS A 98 9.07 9.12 2.11
CA LYS A 98 10.49 9.48 2.04
C LYS A 98 11.27 8.54 1.10
N VAL A 99 11.04 7.24 1.16
CA VAL A 99 11.71 6.27 0.27
C VAL A 99 11.35 6.53 -1.20
N ARG A 100 10.09 6.89 -1.50
CA ARG A 100 9.66 7.26 -2.85
C ARG A 100 10.37 8.51 -3.41
N GLU A 101 10.88 9.40 -2.56
CA GLU A 101 11.67 10.55 -3.03
C GLU A 101 13.03 10.14 -3.62
N TYR A 102 13.52 8.94 -3.26
CA TYR A 102 14.73 8.36 -3.85
C TYR A 102 14.43 7.43 -5.04
N ASP A 103 13.16 7.22 -5.37
CA ASP A 103 12.75 6.38 -6.49
C ASP A 103 12.81 7.18 -7.79
N SER A 104 14.03 7.33 -8.32
CA SER A 104 14.27 7.86 -9.66
C SER A 104 14.13 6.77 -10.74
N SER A 105 13.42 5.67 -10.44
CA SER A 105 13.29 4.56 -11.37
C SER A 105 12.50 5.01 -12.60
N VAL A 106 13.11 4.78 -13.76
CA VAL A 106 12.43 4.92 -15.05
C VAL A 106 11.40 3.80 -15.27
N MET A 107 11.36 2.78 -14.41
CA MET A 107 10.42 1.66 -14.48
C MET A 107 9.49 1.65 -13.27
N CYS A 108 8.23 1.25 -13.48
CA CYS A 108 7.28 1.14 -12.39
C CYS A 108 7.63 0.03 -11.40
N GLY A 109 7.81 -1.20 -11.90
CA GLY A 109 8.22 -2.34 -11.08
C GLY A 109 7.26 -2.73 -9.95
N LEU A 110 6.03 -2.18 -9.90
CA LEU A 110 5.04 -2.55 -8.88
C LEU A 110 4.83 -4.06 -8.87
N VAL A 111 5.27 -4.73 -7.81
CA VAL A 111 5.14 -6.17 -7.63
C VAL A 111 3.79 -6.51 -7.00
N TRP A 112 3.15 -7.56 -7.48
CA TRP A 112 1.90 -8.06 -6.93
C TRP A 112 1.90 -9.58 -6.76
N THR A 113 0.89 -10.07 -6.05
CA THR A 113 0.58 -11.49 -5.83
C THR A 113 -0.74 -11.87 -6.51
N ALA A 114 -1.26 -13.07 -6.23
CA ALA A 114 -2.50 -13.56 -6.82
C ALA A 114 -3.69 -12.61 -6.56
N ASN A 115 -4.66 -12.64 -7.48
CA ASN A 115 -5.89 -11.85 -7.52
C ASN A 115 -5.73 -10.34 -7.80
N PHE A 116 -4.50 -9.86 -8.05
CA PHE A 116 -4.25 -8.49 -8.47
C PHE A 116 -4.82 -8.20 -9.87
N VAL A 117 -5.39 -7.02 -10.06
CA VAL A 117 -5.94 -6.58 -11.35
C VAL A 117 -4.84 -5.90 -12.16
N ALA A 118 -4.50 -6.47 -13.31
CA ALA A 118 -3.50 -5.95 -14.23
C ALA A 118 -4.06 -5.85 -15.65
N TYR A 119 -3.37 -5.11 -16.49
CA TYR A 119 -3.73 -4.85 -17.87
C TYR A 119 -2.65 -5.38 -18.80
N ARG A 120 -3.06 -6.01 -19.90
CA ARG A 120 -2.17 -6.38 -21.00
C ARG A 120 -2.62 -5.64 -22.25
N CYS A 121 -1.85 -4.64 -22.65
CA CYS A 121 -2.03 -3.94 -23.91
C CYS A 121 -1.22 -4.67 -25.00
N ARG A 122 -1.89 -5.16 -26.05
CA ARG A 122 -1.29 -5.89 -27.19
C ARG A 122 -0.80 -4.94 -28.29
N THR A 123 -1.51 -3.83 -28.51
CA THR A 123 -0.88 -2.56 -28.91
C THR A 123 0.13 -2.19 -27.81
N CYS A 124 1.08 -1.27 -27.87
CA CYS A 124 2.11 -1.09 -26.82
C CYS A 124 3.03 -2.31 -26.47
N GLY A 125 2.52 -3.50 -26.18
CA GLY A 125 3.36 -4.67 -25.83
C GLY A 125 4.29 -5.10 -26.96
N ILE A 126 5.53 -5.43 -26.61
CA ILE A 126 6.50 -6.15 -27.44
C ILE A 126 6.44 -7.64 -27.09
N SER A 127 6.38 -7.95 -25.79
CA SER A 127 6.23 -9.30 -25.26
C SER A 127 4.76 -9.64 -24.98
N PRO A 128 4.30 -10.87 -25.29
CA PRO A 128 2.94 -11.31 -24.95
C PRO A 128 2.73 -11.48 -23.44
N CYS A 129 3.81 -11.53 -22.66
CA CYS A 129 3.75 -11.64 -21.20
C CYS A 129 3.66 -10.28 -20.50
N MET A 130 3.81 -9.17 -21.24
CA MET A 130 3.81 -7.82 -20.67
C MET A 130 2.50 -7.54 -19.90
N SER A 131 2.65 -6.90 -18.74
CA SER A 131 1.55 -6.47 -17.89
C SER A 131 1.84 -5.15 -17.18
N ILE A 132 0.83 -4.29 -17.08
CA ILE A 132 0.92 -3.02 -16.37
C ILE A 132 -0.16 -2.90 -15.30
N CYS A 133 0.16 -2.18 -14.23
CA CYS A 133 -0.78 -1.93 -13.14
C CYS A 133 -1.89 -0.95 -13.55
N SER A 134 -2.96 -0.88 -12.75
CA SER A 134 -4.07 0.05 -12.98
C SER A 134 -3.62 1.49 -13.16
N ASP A 135 -2.70 1.94 -12.31
CA ASP A 135 -2.30 3.35 -12.28
C ASP A 135 -1.47 3.71 -13.50
N CYS A 136 -0.65 2.79 -14.01
CA CYS A 136 0.11 2.99 -15.25
C CYS A 136 -0.79 2.89 -16.47
N PHE A 137 -1.75 1.96 -16.48
CA PHE A 137 -2.71 1.85 -17.58
C PHE A 137 -3.60 3.09 -17.69
N GLN A 138 -4.08 3.63 -16.57
CA GLN A 138 -4.96 4.80 -16.56
C GLN A 138 -4.21 6.10 -16.86
N ALA A 139 -2.99 6.24 -16.38
CA ALA A 139 -2.17 7.43 -16.64
C ALA A 139 -1.47 7.38 -18.01
N GLY A 140 -1.31 6.19 -18.59
CA GLY A 140 -0.78 5.99 -19.93
C GLY A 140 -1.84 6.21 -21.01
N ASN A 141 -1.41 6.51 -22.23
CA ASN A 141 -2.30 6.69 -23.37
C ASN A 141 -2.70 5.35 -23.99
N HIS A 142 -3.68 4.66 -23.38
CA HIS A 142 -4.17 3.35 -23.83
C HIS A 142 -5.58 3.40 -24.46
N GLU A 143 -6.10 4.59 -24.75
CA GLU A 143 -7.43 4.73 -25.35
C GLU A 143 -7.45 4.17 -26.78
N GLY A 144 -8.49 3.38 -27.12
CA GLY A 144 -8.64 2.77 -28.45
C GLY A 144 -7.66 1.64 -28.76
N HIS A 145 -6.79 1.25 -27.82
CA HIS A 145 -5.86 0.13 -28.00
C HIS A 145 -6.53 -1.24 -27.83
N ASP A 146 -5.92 -2.28 -28.40
CA ASP A 146 -6.29 -3.66 -28.09
C ASP A 146 -5.64 -4.06 -26.75
N TYR A 147 -6.46 -4.20 -25.72
CA TYR A 147 -6.02 -4.64 -24.40
C TYR A 147 -7.00 -5.62 -23.77
N ASN A 148 -6.53 -6.32 -22.74
CA ASN A 148 -7.40 -7.02 -21.81
C ASN A 148 -7.06 -6.62 -20.37
N MET A 149 -8.07 -6.63 -19.52
CA MET A 149 -7.94 -6.58 -18.06
C MET A 149 -8.03 -8.01 -17.54
N PHE A 150 -7.11 -8.40 -16.67
CA PHE A 150 -7.08 -9.75 -16.11
C PHE A 150 -6.76 -9.73 -14.61
N ARG A 151 -7.19 -10.78 -13.90
CA ARG A 151 -6.76 -11.05 -12.53
C ARG A 151 -5.60 -12.02 -12.55
N SER A 152 -4.42 -11.57 -12.08
CA SER A 152 -3.23 -12.41 -12.01
C SER A 152 -3.47 -13.61 -11.09
N GLN A 153 -3.21 -14.83 -11.57
CA GLN A 153 -3.32 -16.04 -10.74
C GLN A 153 -2.03 -16.32 -9.96
N ALA A 154 -0.93 -15.67 -10.33
CA ALA A 154 0.38 -15.79 -9.71
C ALA A 154 0.94 -14.39 -9.38
N GLY A 155 2.20 -14.34 -8.92
CA GLY A 155 2.92 -13.08 -8.78
C GLY A 155 3.27 -12.45 -10.14
N GLY A 156 3.58 -11.16 -10.13
CA GLY A 156 4.00 -10.41 -11.32
C GLY A 156 4.50 -9.01 -10.96
N ALA A 157 4.94 -8.26 -11.96
CA ALA A 157 5.41 -6.89 -11.80
C ALA A 157 4.96 -6.01 -12.97
N CYS A 158 4.82 -4.71 -12.71
CA CYS A 158 4.44 -3.74 -13.74
C CYS A 158 5.62 -3.42 -14.67
N ASP A 159 5.41 -3.61 -15.98
CA ASP A 159 6.41 -3.41 -17.03
C ASP A 159 6.47 -1.97 -17.57
N CYS A 160 5.64 -1.07 -17.06
CA CYS A 160 5.62 0.32 -17.52
C CYS A 160 6.98 0.98 -17.35
N GLY A 161 7.54 1.51 -18.45
CA GLY A 161 8.87 2.14 -18.49
C GLY A 161 9.99 1.21 -18.99
N ASP A 162 9.73 -0.10 -19.14
CA ASP A 162 10.71 -1.03 -19.70
C ASP A 162 10.57 -1.12 -21.23
N ALA A 163 11.50 -0.46 -21.94
CA ALA A 163 11.53 -0.41 -23.40
C ALA A 163 11.88 -1.75 -24.07
N SER A 164 12.33 -2.74 -23.29
CA SER A 164 12.63 -4.09 -23.82
C SER A 164 11.37 -4.95 -24.00
N VAL A 165 10.28 -4.63 -23.29
CA VAL A 165 9.03 -5.42 -23.31
C VAL A 165 7.79 -4.61 -23.71
N MET A 166 7.88 -3.28 -23.71
CA MET A 166 6.79 -2.36 -24.02
C MET A 166 7.29 -1.15 -24.83
N ARG A 167 6.52 -0.74 -25.84
CA ARG A 167 6.84 0.42 -26.65
C ARG A 167 6.66 1.72 -25.84
N PRO A 168 7.57 2.71 -25.99
CA PRO A 168 7.53 3.95 -25.19
C PRO A 168 6.24 4.77 -25.31
N GLU A 169 5.49 4.67 -26.41
CA GLU A 169 4.23 5.42 -26.58
C GLU A 169 3.13 4.98 -25.60
N GLY A 170 3.27 3.79 -24.99
CA GLY A 170 2.38 3.32 -23.93
C GLY A 170 2.89 3.62 -22.52
N PHE A 171 4.05 4.24 -22.34
CA PHE A 171 4.53 4.57 -20.99
C PHE A 171 3.65 5.65 -20.37
N CYS A 172 3.37 5.53 -19.08
CA CYS A 172 2.72 6.61 -18.35
C CYS A 172 3.71 7.77 -18.09
N PRO A 173 3.25 8.99 -17.81
CA PRO A 173 4.13 10.16 -17.60
C PRO A 173 5.13 10.03 -16.45
N ARG A 174 4.95 9.07 -15.54
CA ARG A 174 5.86 8.84 -14.40
C ARG A 174 7.03 7.91 -14.72
N HIS A 175 6.93 7.11 -15.78
CA HIS A 175 7.91 6.07 -16.10
C HIS A 175 8.34 6.19 -17.57
N GLY A 176 9.55 5.75 -17.87
CA GLY A 176 10.24 5.96 -19.14
C GLY A 176 11.27 7.09 -19.07
N GLU A 177 12.20 7.06 -20.02
CA GLU A 177 13.19 8.13 -20.19
C GLU A 177 12.55 9.35 -20.88
N HIS A 178 11.88 10.20 -20.09
CA HIS A 178 11.41 11.50 -20.57
C HIS A 178 12.55 12.53 -20.52
N PRO A 179 12.84 13.27 -21.60
CA PRO A 179 13.89 14.30 -21.63
C PRO A 179 13.74 15.36 -20.51
N GLU A 180 12.50 15.62 -20.09
CA GLU A 180 12.18 16.56 -18.99
C GLU A 180 12.49 16.04 -17.57
N ASN A 181 12.79 14.74 -17.40
CA ASN A 181 12.97 14.12 -16.08
C ASN A 181 14.45 13.94 -15.67
N ARG A 182 15.41 14.49 -16.44
CA ARG A 182 16.87 14.43 -16.14
C ARG A 182 17.41 15.61 -15.32
N SER A 183 16.53 16.50 -14.84
CA SER A 183 16.92 17.78 -14.20
C SER A 183 16.56 17.85 -12.71
N ALA A 184 16.76 16.77 -11.96
CA ALA A 184 16.71 16.76 -10.50
C ALA A 184 17.99 16.18 -9.92
#